data_AF-A0AAE0NSQ0-F1
#
_entry.id   AF-A0AAE0NSQ0-F1
#
_cell.length_a   1.000
_cell.length_b   1.000
_cell.length_c   1.000
_cell.angle_alpha   90.00
_cell.angle_beta   90.00
_cell.angle_gamma   90.00
#
_symmetry.space_group_name_H-M   'P 1'
#
loop_
_entity.id
_entity.type
_entity.pdbx_description
1 polymer ?
#
loop_
_entity_poly.entity_id
_entity_poly.type
_entity_poly.pdbx_seq_one_letter_code
_entity_poly.pdbx_strand_id
1 'polypeptide(L)'
;MTDFHLPENNVDEQSSPGRQPARAAQLDHISTLPPPRPNPIVTSLTMLRTPTSNVLRNAVVRAARPAPSTPVVALGCRAASTAISNPTLANIEKRWEGMPMQEQADLWMALRDRMKESWTELTVQEKKAAYWIAFGPHGPRSLPPPDEGKKVALYTFLGIGLSFVIFATMRMFAKPAPYTMTKEYQEQTNEFLKAQNSDPLTGISSEGYSGKGHVQSPSANA
;
A
#
# COMPACT_ATOMS: atom_id res chain seq x y z
N MET A 1 -16.09 -99.52 8.62
CA MET A 1 -16.66 -98.25 8.12
C MET A 1 -15.47 -97.33 7.96
N THR A 2 -14.92 -97.38 6.75
CA THR A 2 -13.53 -97.06 6.40
C THR A 2 -13.49 -95.68 5.73
N ASP A 3 -12.52 -94.87 6.16
CA ASP A 3 -12.16 -93.57 5.59
C ASP A 3 -12.01 -93.64 4.07
N PHE A 4 -12.76 -92.78 3.37
CA PHE A 4 -12.86 -92.73 1.92
C PHE A 4 -12.07 -91.55 1.37
N HIS A 5 -11.11 -91.89 0.52
CA HIS A 5 -10.19 -91.05 -0.22
C HIS A 5 -10.91 -90.34 -1.38
N LEU A 6 -10.76 -89.02 -1.52
CA LEU A 6 -11.08 -88.29 -2.76
C LEU A 6 -10.10 -87.10 -3.00
N PRO A 7 -9.90 -86.68 -4.26
CA PRO A 7 -8.59 -86.35 -4.81
C PRO A 7 -8.32 -84.86 -5.12
N GLU A 8 -7.05 -84.59 -5.46
CA GLU A 8 -6.54 -83.39 -6.13
C GLU A 8 -7.46 -82.89 -7.26
N ASN A 9 -7.68 -81.58 -7.30
CA ASN A 9 -8.08 -80.87 -8.52
C ASN A 9 -7.21 -79.63 -8.68
N ASN A 10 -6.29 -79.75 -9.63
CA ASN A 10 -5.59 -78.68 -10.33
C ASN A 10 -6.60 -77.81 -11.09
N VAL A 11 -6.58 -76.49 -10.90
CA VAL A 11 -7.09 -75.54 -11.91
C VAL A 11 -6.22 -74.28 -11.91
N ASP A 12 -5.67 -74.03 -13.08
CA ASP A 12 -4.76 -72.98 -13.47
C ASP A 12 -5.26 -71.55 -13.21
N GLU A 13 -4.39 -70.71 -12.67
CA GLU A 13 -4.57 -69.26 -12.55
C GLU A 13 -4.02 -68.57 -13.82
N GLN A 14 -4.92 -68.18 -14.74
CA GLN A 14 -4.62 -67.28 -15.85
C GLN A 14 -5.77 -66.30 -16.11
N SER A 15 -5.38 -65.02 -16.32
CA SER A 15 -6.11 -63.91 -16.98
C SER A 15 -6.77 -62.82 -16.11
N SER A 16 -5.98 -61.80 -15.74
CA SER A 16 -6.09 -60.33 -16.02
C SER A 16 -7.45 -59.58 -15.96
N PRO A 17 -7.48 -58.22 -15.88
CA PRO A 17 -6.86 -57.29 -14.94
C PRO A 17 -7.90 -56.32 -14.30
N GLY A 18 -7.61 -55.76 -13.12
CA GLY A 18 -8.50 -54.76 -12.53
C GLY A 18 -7.95 -54.01 -11.32
N ARG A 19 -7.56 -52.75 -11.58
CA ARG A 19 -7.71 -51.57 -10.69
C ARG A 19 -6.63 -51.29 -9.60
N GLN A 20 -5.93 -50.17 -9.87
CA GLN A 20 -5.35 -49.15 -8.96
C GLN A 20 -3.92 -49.35 -8.38
N PRO A 21 -3.20 -48.25 -8.04
CA PRO A 21 -2.91 -47.07 -8.87
C PRO A 21 -1.41 -46.69 -8.88
N ALA A 22 -1.07 -45.82 -9.83
CA ALA A 22 0.26 -45.42 -10.26
C ALA A 22 1.24 -44.98 -9.15
N ARG A 23 2.45 -45.55 -9.20
CA ARG A 23 3.67 -45.05 -8.55
C ARG A 23 4.66 -44.67 -9.66
N ALA A 24 5.31 -43.51 -9.46
CA ALA A 24 6.47 -42.98 -10.18
C ALA A 24 6.23 -42.35 -11.58
N ALA A 25 6.22 -41.01 -11.60
CA ALA A 25 6.70 -40.24 -12.74
C ALA A 25 7.37 -38.96 -12.22
N GLN A 26 8.69 -39.06 -12.08
CA GLN A 26 9.64 -37.95 -11.98
C GLN A 26 9.59 -37.16 -13.29
N LEU A 27 9.05 -35.94 -13.27
CA LEU A 27 9.19 -34.95 -14.35
C LEU A 27 9.20 -33.54 -13.75
N ASP A 28 10.41 -33.04 -13.53
CA ASP A 28 10.70 -31.64 -13.23
C ASP A 28 10.37 -30.77 -14.43
N HIS A 29 9.30 -29.97 -14.41
CA HIS A 29 9.14 -28.85 -15.34
C HIS A 29 8.22 -27.73 -14.81
N ILE A 30 8.83 -26.54 -14.65
CA ILE A 30 8.31 -25.19 -14.94
C ILE A 30 7.41 -24.52 -13.87
N SER A 31 7.99 -23.62 -13.08
CA SER A 31 7.72 -22.16 -13.18
C SER A 31 8.62 -21.37 -12.21
N THR A 32 9.91 -21.28 -12.51
CA THR A 32 10.85 -20.36 -11.85
C THR A 32 11.11 -19.19 -12.79
N LEU A 33 10.80 -17.97 -12.32
CA LEU A 33 11.08 -16.71 -13.01
C LEU A 33 12.59 -16.56 -13.30
N PRO A 34 13.00 -16.17 -14.52
CA PRO A 34 14.40 -15.89 -14.80
C PRO A 34 14.86 -14.55 -14.18
N PRO A 35 16.12 -14.43 -13.73
CA PRO A 35 16.67 -13.15 -13.25
C PRO A 35 16.85 -12.14 -14.40
N PRO A 36 16.82 -10.83 -14.12
CA PRO A 36 16.99 -9.81 -15.15
C PRO A 36 18.40 -9.87 -15.76
N ARG A 37 18.47 -9.89 -17.09
CA ARG A 37 19.73 -9.80 -17.85
C ARG A 37 20.25 -8.35 -17.85
N PRO A 38 21.54 -8.11 -17.58
CA PRO A 38 22.16 -6.83 -17.89
C PRO A 38 22.41 -6.72 -19.40
N ASN A 39 22.07 -5.57 -19.98
CA ASN A 39 22.29 -5.28 -21.40
C ASN A 39 23.80 -5.08 -21.69
N PRO A 40 24.40 -5.81 -22.65
CA PRO A 40 25.71 -5.47 -23.17
C PRO A 40 25.57 -4.69 -24.48
N ILE A 41 25.79 -3.38 -24.45
CA ILE A 41 26.20 -2.63 -25.64
C ILE A 41 27.68 -2.33 -25.50
N VAL A 42 28.45 -3.12 -26.25
CA VAL A 42 29.86 -2.95 -26.56
C VAL A 42 30.00 -1.81 -27.55
N THR A 43 30.84 -0.81 -27.25
CA THR A 43 31.61 -0.12 -28.29
C THR A 43 32.96 0.37 -27.72
N SER A 44 34.01 -0.29 -28.21
CA SER A 44 35.37 0.20 -28.48
C SER A 44 36.25 0.78 -27.37
N LEU A 45 37.11 -0.11 -26.86
CA LEU A 45 38.56 -0.08 -27.05
C LEU A 45 39.21 1.29 -27.35
N THR A 46 39.89 1.85 -26.35
CA THR A 46 41.23 2.44 -26.53
C THR A 46 41.98 2.30 -25.19
N MET A 47 42.84 1.27 -25.12
CA MET A 47 43.99 1.30 -24.22
C MET A 47 44.90 2.44 -24.69
N LEU A 48 45.00 3.51 -23.91
CA LEU A 48 46.16 4.40 -23.98
C LEU A 48 46.98 4.21 -22.70
N ARG A 49 47.97 3.33 -22.83
CA ARG A 49 49.06 3.12 -21.89
C ARG A 49 50.09 4.23 -22.09
N THR A 50 50.83 4.52 -21.01
CA THR A 50 52.10 5.28 -20.85
C THR A 50 51.97 6.71 -20.30
N PRO A 51 52.99 7.25 -19.59
CA PRO A 51 54.01 6.62 -18.77
C PRO A 51 54.00 7.11 -17.29
N THR A 52 54.61 6.29 -16.44
CA THR A 52 54.98 6.59 -15.05
C THR A 52 55.89 7.81 -14.95
N SER A 53 55.43 8.88 -14.30
CA SER A 53 56.30 9.96 -13.83
C SER A 53 56.80 9.65 -12.43
N ASN A 54 58.05 9.19 -12.34
CA ASN A 54 58.83 9.18 -11.10
C ASN A 54 59.17 10.63 -10.73
N VAL A 55 58.50 11.17 -9.71
CA VAL A 55 58.95 12.42 -9.08
C VAL A 55 59.45 12.09 -7.67
N LEU A 56 60.77 11.94 -7.63
CA LEU A 56 61.74 12.15 -6.56
C LEU A 56 61.20 12.36 -5.13
N ARG A 57 61.59 11.42 -4.26
CA ARG A 57 61.64 11.59 -2.81
C ARG A 57 62.67 12.69 -2.47
N ASN A 58 62.22 13.80 -1.90
CA ASN A 58 63.10 14.68 -1.13
C ASN A 58 62.86 14.41 0.36
N ALA A 59 63.83 13.74 0.97
CA ALA A 59 63.96 13.65 2.41
C ALA A 59 64.51 14.98 2.94
N VAL A 60 63.76 15.63 3.83
CA VAL A 60 64.32 16.64 4.74
C VAL A 60 64.09 16.14 6.15
N VAL A 61 65.17 15.62 6.73
CA VAL A 61 65.31 15.40 8.17
C VAL A 61 65.36 16.79 8.81
N ARG A 62 64.39 17.09 9.67
CA ARG A 62 64.54 18.19 10.64
C ARG A 62 64.26 17.66 12.04
N ALA A 63 65.36 17.45 12.76
CA ALA A 63 65.38 17.17 14.18
C ALA A 63 64.72 18.33 14.95
N ALA A 64 63.74 18.00 15.80
CA ALA A 64 63.17 18.91 16.78
C ALA A 64 63.40 18.34 18.19
N ARG A 65 63.98 19.17 19.05
CA ARG A 65 64.33 18.93 20.45
C ARG A 65 63.10 18.54 21.30
N PRO A 66 63.28 17.76 22.39
CA PRO A 66 62.22 17.54 23.37
C PRO A 66 61.88 18.86 24.09
N ALA A 67 60.63 19.29 23.99
CA ALA A 67 60.07 20.37 24.79
C ALA A 67 59.64 19.84 26.17
N PRO A 68 59.74 20.64 27.25
CA PRO A 68 59.39 20.21 28.59
C PRO A 68 57.88 19.96 28.74
N SER A 69 57.55 18.84 29.40
CA SER A 69 56.23 18.37 29.78
C SER A 69 55.43 19.42 30.53
N THR A 70 54.45 20.03 29.86
CA THR A 70 53.32 20.67 30.53
C THR A 70 52.30 19.58 30.86
N PRO A 71 51.70 19.56 32.07
CA PRO A 71 50.66 18.60 32.37
C PRO A 71 49.46 18.91 31.48
N VAL A 72 49.25 18.09 30.45
CA VAL A 72 47.96 17.96 29.80
C VAL A 72 47.03 17.46 30.90
N VAL A 73 46.20 18.36 31.42
CA VAL A 73 45.03 17.97 32.20
C VAL A 73 44.22 17.11 31.24
N ALA A 74 44.27 15.79 31.44
CA ALA A 74 43.41 14.86 30.76
C ALA A 74 41.98 15.31 31.04
N LEU A 75 41.35 15.96 30.07
CA LEU A 75 39.92 16.20 30.10
C LEU A 75 39.31 14.80 30.08
N GLY A 76 38.90 14.34 31.26
CA GLY A 76 38.56 12.95 31.50
C GLY A 76 37.60 12.44 30.42
N CYS A 77 37.90 11.25 29.90
CA CYS A 77 36.90 10.42 29.26
C CYS A 77 35.77 10.23 30.28
N ARG A 78 34.75 11.08 30.21
CA ARG A 78 33.51 10.87 30.94
C ARG A 78 32.80 9.71 30.26
N ALA A 79 33.21 8.49 30.58
CA ALA A 79 32.40 7.28 30.43
C ALA A 79 31.32 7.27 31.52
N ALA A 80 30.60 8.38 31.65
CA ALA A 80 29.35 8.49 32.34
C ALA A 80 28.37 8.88 31.24
N SER A 81 27.48 7.97 30.95
CA SER A 81 26.17 8.15 30.33
C SER A 81 25.42 9.33 30.98
N THR A 82 25.83 10.54 30.61
CA THR A 82 25.14 11.74 31.06
C THR A 82 23.77 11.78 30.41
N ALA A 83 22.75 12.17 31.20
CA ALA A 83 21.40 12.34 30.69
C ALA A 83 21.43 13.25 29.45
N ILE A 84 20.69 12.86 28.42
CA ILE A 84 20.63 13.63 27.17
C ILE A 84 20.01 14.99 27.50
N SER A 85 20.63 16.06 27.00
CA SER A 85 20.24 17.41 27.37
C SER A 85 18.78 17.73 26.98
N ASN A 86 18.07 18.44 27.85
CA ASN A 86 16.68 18.85 27.63
C ASN A 86 16.43 19.52 26.25
N PRO A 87 17.25 20.47 25.74
CA PRO A 87 17.00 21.07 24.41
C PRO A 87 17.12 20.09 23.24
N THR A 88 17.88 19.00 23.39
CA THR A 88 17.99 17.95 22.37
C THR A 88 16.78 17.01 22.34
N LEU A 89 16.04 16.89 23.45
CA LEU A 89 14.85 16.03 23.56
C LEU A 89 13.52 16.80 23.55
N ALA A 90 13.55 18.09 23.87
CA ALA A 90 12.36 18.93 23.89
C ALA A 90 11.73 18.99 22.49
N ASN A 91 10.42 18.76 22.42
CA ASN A 91 9.63 18.78 21.19
C ASN A 91 10.15 17.83 20.09
N ILE A 92 10.81 16.72 20.46
CA ILE A 92 11.30 15.74 19.48
C ILE A 92 10.18 15.25 18.57
N GLU A 93 8.94 15.18 19.08
CA GLU A 93 7.75 14.77 18.34
C GLU A 93 7.51 15.58 17.05
N LYS A 94 7.78 16.90 17.11
CA LYS A 94 7.62 17.81 15.98
C LYS A 94 8.88 17.92 15.13
N ARG A 95 10.06 17.78 15.74
CA ARG A 95 11.36 17.95 15.06
C ARG A 95 11.83 16.69 14.34
N TRP A 96 11.38 15.51 14.78
CA TRP A 96 11.85 14.23 14.29
C TRP A 96 11.77 14.10 12.75
N GLU A 97 10.64 14.48 12.14
CA GLU A 97 10.47 14.37 10.68
C GLU A 97 11.32 15.37 9.87
N GLY A 98 11.68 16.51 10.46
CA GLY A 98 12.49 17.55 9.82
C GLY A 98 13.99 17.47 10.12
N MET A 99 14.42 16.52 10.97
CA MET A 99 15.81 16.35 11.37
C MET A 99 16.60 15.61 10.29
N PRO A 100 17.85 15.99 9.98
CA PRO A 100 18.68 15.24 9.05
C PRO A 100 18.94 13.81 9.55
N MET A 101 19.05 12.86 8.62
CA MET A 101 19.19 11.42 8.95
C MET A 101 20.39 11.10 9.87
N GLN A 102 21.48 11.87 9.76
CA GLN A 102 22.64 11.70 10.62
C GLN A 102 22.33 12.02 12.09
N GLU A 103 21.65 13.14 12.35
CA GLU A 103 21.25 13.53 13.71
C GLU A 103 20.22 12.56 14.31
N GLN A 104 19.32 12.02 13.47
CA GLN A 104 18.38 10.99 13.92
C GLN A 104 19.12 9.72 14.38
N ALA A 105 20.14 9.30 13.63
CA ALA A 105 20.96 8.16 13.98
C ALA A 105 21.77 8.41 15.27
N ASP A 106 22.40 9.57 15.39
CA ASP A 106 23.20 9.93 16.57
C ASP A 106 22.33 10.04 17.83
N LEU A 107 21.15 10.67 17.72
CA LEU A 107 20.17 10.75 18.81
C LEU A 107 19.65 9.36 19.19
N TRP A 108 19.35 8.51 18.20
CA TRP A 108 18.92 7.14 18.44
C TRP A 108 20.00 6.31 19.13
N MET A 109 21.26 6.42 18.71
CA MET A 109 22.37 5.70 19.34
C MET A 109 22.56 6.14 20.79
N ALA A 110 22.58 7.45 21.05
CA ALA A 110 22.69 7.99 22.41
C ALA A 110 21.52 7.55 23.31
N LEU A 111 20.29 7.59 22.79
CA LEU A 111 19.10 7.17 23.54
C LEU A 111 19.11 5.66 23.80
N ARG A 112 19.53 4.86 22.80
CA ARG A 112 19.69 3.42 22.93
C ARG A 112 20.71 3.05 23.99
N ASP A 113 21.82 3.77 24.07
CA ASP A 113 22.85 3.52 25.08
C ASP A 113 22.37 3.92 26.49
N ARG A 114 21.58 4.99 26.63
CA ARG A 114 20.93 5.35 27.90
C ARG A 114 19.86 4.35 28.35
N MET A 115 19.11 3.78 27.42
CA MET A 115 18.09 2.76 27.73
C MET A 115 18.66 1.42 28.19
N LYS A 116 19.96 1.15 27.98
CA LYS A 116 20.65 -0.06 28.49
C LYS A 116 20.87 -0.02 30.00
N GLU A 117 20.79 1.16 30.61
CA GLU A 117 21.03 1.37 32.03
C GLU A 117 19.74 1.23 32.85
N SER A 118 19.78 1.60 34.14
CA SER A 118 18.60 1.53 34.99
C SER A 118 17.51 2.53 34.56
N TRP A 119 16.30 2.03 34.33
CA TRP A 119 15.17 2.83 33.85
C TRP A 119 14.60 3.81 34.88
N THR A 120 15.03 3.70 36.14
CA THR A 120 14.69 4.65 37.21
C THR A 120 15.42 5.98 37.03
N GLU A 121 16.64 5.94 36.48
CA GLU A 121 17.50 7.10 36.25
C GLU A 121 17.25 7.80 34.89
N LEU A 122 16.36 7.23 34.07
CA LEU A 122 15.94 7.86 32.81
C LEU A 122 14.93 8.98 33.10
N THR A 123 15.20 10.16 32.55
CA THR A 123 14.29 11.30 32.64
C THR A 123 12.97 11.01 31.91
N VAL A 124 11.90 11.68 32.34
CA VAL A 124 10.57 11.53 31.69
C VAL A 124 10.62 11.95 30.22
N GLN A 125 11.49 12.90 29.86
CA GLN A 125 11.66 13.35 28.48
C GLN A 125 12.37 12.30 27.62
N GLU A 126 13.41 11.63 28.14
CA GLU A 126 14.05 10.50 27.46
C GLU A 126 13.06 9.35 27.23
N LYS A 127 12.21 9.05 28.22
CA LYS A 127 11.17 8.02 28.08
C LYS A 127 10.14 8.38 27.01
N LYS A 128 9.66 9.63 27.00
CA LYS A 128 8.72 10.12 25.98
C LYS A 128 9.34 10.10 24.58
N ALA A 129 10.58 10.56 24.45
CA ALA A 129 11.32 10.54 23.19
C ALA A 129 11.53 9.11 22.69
N ALA A 130 11.92 8.18 23.56
CA ALA A 130 12.10 6.77 23.21
C ALA A 130 10.80 6.14 22.74
N TYR A 131 9.70 6.42 23.44
CA TYR A 131 8.37 5.97 23.04
C TYR A 131 7.97 6.54 21.68
N TRP A 132 8.19 7.84 21.44
CA TRP A 132 7.88 8.47 20.16
C TRP A 132 8.72 7.94 19.00
N ILE A 133 10.02 7.74 19.17
CA ILE A 133 10.90 7.23 18.10
C ILE A 133 10.61 5.74 17.79
N ALA A 134 10.21 4.97 18.80
CA ALA A 134 9.85 3.56 18.61
C ALA A 134 8.42 3.38 18.07
N PHE A 135 7.46 4.22 18.50
CA PHE A 135 6.03 4.01 18.27
C PHE A 135 5.26 5.17 17.64
N GLY A 136 5.90 6.28 17.32
CA GLY A 136 5.26 7.46 16.78
C GLY A 136 4.76 7.30 15.34
N PRO A 137 3.89 8.21 14.88
CA PRO A 137 3.35 8.24 13.52
C PRO A 137 4.38 8.79 12.52
N HIS A 138 5.51 8.11 12.40
CA HIS A 138 6.59 8.46 11.47
C HIS A 138 6.94 7.24 10.59
N GLY A 139 7.64 7.47 9.48
CA GLY A 139 8.04 6.41 8.55
C GLY A 139 6.82 5.66 8.00
N PRO A 140 6.79 4.31 8.03
CA PRO A 140 5.64 3.53 7.53
C PRO A 140 4.31 3.75 8.28
N ARG A 141 4.34 4.45 9.42
CA ARG A 141 3.15 4.76 10.23
C ARG A 141 2.78 6.25 10.19
N SER A 142 3.29 6.99 9.21
CA SER A 142 2.89 8.38 9.02
C SER A 142 1.37 8.48 8.83
N LEU A 143 0.76 9.43 9.53
CA LEU A 143 -0.64 9.75 9.33
C LEU A 143 -0.80 10.48 7.99
N PRO A 144 -1.97 10.32 7.32
CA PRO A 144 -2.28 11.14 6.16
C PRO A 144 -2.19 12.62 6.55
N PRO A 145 -1.62 13.49 5.70
CA PRO A 145 -1.52 14.90 6.00
C PRO A 145 -2.90 15.50 6.31
N PRO A 146 -3.01 16.45 7.25
CA PRO A 146 -4.31 16.97 7.72
C PRO A 146 -5.24 17.54 6.63
N ASP A 147 -4.71 17.84 5.45
CA ASP A 147 -5.44 18.44 4.32
C ASP A 147 -5.89 17.42 3.25
N GLU A 148 -5.56 16.14 3.41
CA GLU A 148 -5.89 15.10 2.42
C GLU A 148 -7.41 14.93 2.26
N GLY A 149 -8.15 14.86 3.37
CA GLY A 149 -9.61 14.66 3.31
C GLY A 149 -10.34 15.77 2.56
N LYS A 150 -9.90 17.03 2.71
CA LYS A 150 -10.46 18.17 1.98
C LYS A 150 -10.16 18.10 0.49
N LYS A 151 -8.93 17.74 0.12
CA LYS A 151 -8.53 17.54 -1.28
C LYS A 151 -9.32 16.42 -1.94
N VAL A 152 -9.47 15.28 -1.28
CA VAL A 152 -10.25 14.15 -1.79
C VAL A 152 -11.71 14.57 -2.02
N ALA A 153 -12.35 15.20 -1.02
CA ALA A 153 -13.71 15.68 -1.16
C ALA A 153 -13.86 16.67 -2.33
N LEU A 154 -12.94 17.65 -2.44
CA LEU A 154 -12.93 18.63 -3.51
C LEU A 154 -12.82 17.97 -4.89
N TYR A 155 -11.88 17.03 -5.07
CA TYR A 155 -11.70 16.34 -6.34
C TYR A 155 -12.88 15.43 -6.69
N THR A 156 -13.50 14.79 -5.70
CA THR A 156 -14.72 14.00 -5.93
C THR A 156 -15.87 14.89 -6.42
N PHE A 157 -16.13 16.03 -5.76
CA PHE A 157 -17.17 16.96 -6.21
C PHE A 157 -16.85 17.57 -7.57
N LEU A 158 -15.58 17.86 -7.85
CA LEU A 158 -15.14 18.33 -9.16
C LEU A 158 -15.41 17.28 -10.24
N GLY A 159 -15.12 16.00 -9.97
CA GLY A 159 -15.38 14.90 -10.89
C GLY A 159 -16.87 14.70 -11.18
N ILE A 160 -17.72 14.80 -10.14
CA ILE A 160 -19.18 14.75 -10.29
C ILE A 160 -19.70 15.97 -11.07
N GLY A 161 -19.18 17.16 -10.77
CA GLY A 161 -19.55 18.38 -11.50
C GLY A 161 -19.16 18.30 -12.97
N LEU A 162 -17.95 17.83 -13.27
CA LEU A 162 -17.48 17.67 -14.64
C LEU A 162 -18.32 16.64 -15.41
N SER A 163 -18.64 15.49 -14.80
CA SER A 163 -19.48 14.48 -15.45
C SER A 163 -20.89 15.00 -15.73
N PHE A 164 -21.47 15.79 -14.82
CA PHE A 164 -22.76 16.42 -15.02
C PHE A 164 -22.72 17.45 -16.15
N VAL A 165 -21.67 18.28 -16.25
CA VAL A 165 -21.50 19.24 -17.34
C VAL A 165 -21.42 18.53 -18.69
N ILE A 166 -20.63 17.46 -18.78
CA ILE A 166 -20.50 16.66 -20.01
C ILE A 166 -21.86 16.05 -20.38
N PHE A 167 -22.56 15.44 -19.41
CA PHE A 167 -23.88 14.85 -19.63
C PHE A 167 -24.91 15.90 -20.08
N ALA A 168 -24.98 17.04 -19.40
CA ALA A 168 -25.91 18.12 -19.73
C ALA A 168 -25.63 18.66 -21.15
N THR A 169 -24.37 18.85 -21.50
CA THR A 169 -23.97 19.29 -22.85
C THR A 169 -24.44 18.31 -23.91
N MET A 170 -24.17 17.01 -23.74
CA MET A 170 -24.67 15.98 -24.67
C MET A 170 -26.20 15.94 -24.72
N ARG A 171 -26.87 16.11 -23.57
CA ARG A 171 -28.34 16.08 -23.48
C ARG A 171 -29.01 17.27 -24.17
N MET A 172 -28.36 18.43 -24.23
CA MET A 172 -28.86 19.61 -24.94
C MET A 172 -28.87 19.42 -26.46
N PHE A 173 -27.95 18.64 -27.02
CA PHE A 173 -27.91 18.33 -28.47
C PHE A 173 -28.75 17.11 -28.86
N ALA A 174 -29.46 16.47 -27.92
CA ALA A 174 -30.28 15.30 -28.19
C ALA A 174 -31.61 15.66 -28.89
N LYS A 175 -32.22 14.67 -29.55
CA LYS A 175 -33.53 14.80 -30.21
C LYS A 175 -34.63 15.27 -29.23
N PRO A 176 -35.67 15.97 -29.71
CA PRO A 176 -36.80 16.37 -28.88
C PRO A 176 -37.52 15.14 -28.30
N ALA A 177 -38.25 15.35 -27.20
CA ALA A 177 -39.06 14.30 -26.59
C ALA A 177 -40.16 13.80 -27.57
N PRO A 178 -40.56 12.52 -27.49
CA PRO A 178 -41.66 12.00 -28.29
C PRO A 178 -42.99 12.64 -27.89
N TYR A 179 -43.97 12.67 -28.81
CA TYR A 179 -45.28 13.27 -28.59
C TYR A 179 -46.08 12.63 -27.43
N THR A 180 -45.78 11.37 -27.10
CA THR A 180 -46.40 10.62 -25.98
C THR A 180 -45.91 11.10 -24.61
N MET A 181 -44.83 11.89 -24.57
CA MET A 181 -44.29 12.49 -23.33
C MET A 181 -44.86 13.89 -23.08
N THR A 182 -46.09 14.13 -23.51
CA THR A 182 -46.88 15.32 -23.19
C THR A 182 -47.89 14.99 -22.10
N LYS A 183 -48.26 16.00 -21.29
CA LYS A 183 -49.17 15.81 -20.17
C LYS A 183 -50.56 15.34 -20.61
N GLU A 184 -51.09 15.95 -21.67
CA GLU A 184 -52.41 15.62 -22.23
C GLU A 184 -52.49 14.17 -22.69
N TYR A 185 -51.45 13.67 -23.37
CA TYR A 185 -51.41 12.27 -23.82
C TYR A 185 -51.32 11.30 -22.63
N GLN A 186 -50.57 11.66 -21.59
CA GLN A 186 -50.43 10.86 -20.37
C GLN A 186 -51.73 10.84 -19.54
N GLU A 187 -52.48 11.94 -19.52
CA GLU A 187 -53.80 12.02 -18.88
C GLU A 187 -54.85 11.19 -19.63
N GLN A 188 -54.86 11.26 -20.96
CA GLN A 188 -55.72 10.38 -21.78
C GLN A 188 -55.37 8.91 -21.60
N THR A 189 -54.08 8.59 -21.47
CA THR A 189 -53.62 7.23 -21.16
C THR A 189 -54.16 6.77 -19.80
N ASN A 190 -54.14 7.65 -18.80
CA ASN A 190 -54.71 7.36 -17.49
C ASN A 190 -56.23 7.12 -17.55
N GLU A 191 -56.98 7.92 -18.30
CA GLU A 191 -58.43 7.74 -18.48
C GLU A 191 -58.76 6.43 -19.18
N PHE A 192 -58.01 6.09 -20.23
CA PHE A 192 -58.13 4.82 -20.94
C PHE A 192 -57.86 3.62 -20.04
N LEU A 193 -56.81 3.68 -19.21
CA LEU A 193 -56.46 2.60 -18.28
C LEU A 193 -57.50 2.44 -17.17
N LYS A 194 -58.07 3.53 -16.67
CA LYS A 194 -59.20 3.51 -15.74
C LYS A 194 -60.45 2.91 -16.39
N ALA A 195 -60.73 3.26 -17.64
CA ALA A 195 -61.86 2.69 -18.39
C ALA A 195 -61.72 1.17 -18.60
N GLN A 196 -60.49 0.67 -18.71
CA GLN A 196 -60.20 -0.77 -18.81
C GLN A 196 -59.99 -1.45 -17.46
N ASN A 197 -60.15 -0.73 -16.35
CA ASN A 197 -59.91 -1.23 -15.00
C ASN A 197 -58.51 -1.86 -14.84
N SER A 198 -57.49 -1.21 -15.42
CA SER A 198 -56.10 -1.66 -15.33
C SER A 198 -55.53 -1.40 -13.93
N ASP A 199 -54.85 -2.41 -13.37
CA ASP A 199 -54.31 -2.43 -12.00
C ASP A 199 -55.33 -2.05 -10.90
N PRO A 200 -56.39 -2.85 -10.69
CA PRO A 200 -57.49 -2.55 -9.76
C PRO A 200 -57.13 -2.67 -8.27
N LEU A 201 -56.06 -3.40 -7.91
CA LEU A 201 -55.72 -3.66 -6.51
C LEU A 201 -54.84 -2.56 -5.88
N THR A 202 -53.84 -2.08 -6.63
CA THR A 202 -52.82 -1.12 -6.11
C THR A 202 -52.55 0.04 -7.05
N GLY A 203 -53.12 0.02 -8.26
CA GLY A 203 -52.79 0.94 -9.32
C GLY A 203 -53.89 1.94 -9.59
N ILE A 204 -53.87 2.49 -10.80
CA ILE A 204 -54.62 3.68 -11.18
C ILE A 204 -56.15 3.51 -11.13
N SER A 205 -56.64 2.28 -11.17
CA SER A 205 -58.07 1.95 -11.10
C SER A 205 -58.54 1.51 -9.71
N SER A 206 -57.66 1.50 -8.70
CA SER A 206 -58.04 1.12 -7.33
C SER A 206 -58.85 2.21 -6.62
N GLU A 207 -59.79 1.79 -5.77
CA GLU A 207 -60.74 2.69 -5.07
C GLU A 207 -60.07 3.74 -4.17
N GLY A 208 -58.81 3.53 -3.78
CA GLY A 208 -58.02 4.43 -2.94
C GLY A 208 -56.88 5.16 -3.66
N TYR A 209 -56.82 5.14 -4.99
CA TYR A 209 -55.68 5.71 -5.72
C TYR A 209 -55.66 7.24 -5.74
N SER A 210 -54.68 7.86 -5.07
CA SER A 210 -54.48 9.32 -5.00
C SER A 210 -53.24 9.82 -5.77
N GLY A 211 -52.65 9.00 -6.64
CA GLY A 211 -51.44 9.33 -7.39
C GLY A 211 -51.69 10.04 -8.74
N LYS A 212 -50.62 10.55 -9.37
CA LYS A 212 -50.66 11.20 -10.70
C LYS A 212 -50.77 10.20 -11.87
N GLY A 213 -50.81 8.90 -11.60
CA GLY A 213 -50.83 7.86 -12.64
C GLY A 213 -49.54 7.85 -13.47
N HIS A 214 -49.69 7.70 -14.77
CA HIS A 214 -48.59 7.68 -15.75
C HIS A 214 -48.13 9.08 -16.19
N VAL A 215 -48.55 10.15 -15.50
CA VAL A 215 -48.08 11.52 -15.80
C VAL A 215 -46.66 11.71 -15.28
N GLN A 216 -45.71 11.76 -16.21
CA GLN A 216 -44.28 11.97 -15.97
C GLN A 216 -43.80 13.37 -16.39
N SER A 217 -44.56 14.04 -17.25
CA SER A 217 -44.22 15.38 -17.75
C SER A 217 -44.64 16.48 -16.78
N PRO A 218 -43.89 17.61 -16.69
CA PRO A 218 -44.29 18.77 -15.91
C PRO A 218 -45.56 19.43 -16.48
N SER A 219 -46.27 20.22 -15.67
CA SER A 219 -47.43 20.98 -16.17
C SER A 219 -46.99 21.98 -17.23
N ALA A 220 -47.80 22.17 -18.27
CA ALA A 220 -47.52 23.05 -19.40
C ALA A 220 -47.23 24.54 -19.02
N ASN A 221 -47.43 24.94 -17.76
CA ASN A 221 -47.21 26.29 -17.23
C ASN A 221 -46.19 26.31 -16.06
N ALA A 222 -45.08 25.60 -16.15
CA ALA A 222 -44.02 25.62 -15.13
C ALA A 222 -42.65 25.93 -15.72
#